data_AF-A0A6P0LGP3-F1
#
_entry.id   AF-A0A6P0LGP3-F1
#
_cell.length_a   1.000
_cell.length_b   1.000
_cell.length_c   1.000
_cell.angle_alpha   90.00
_cell.angle_beta   90.00
_cell.angle_gamma   90.00
#
_symmetry.space_group_name_H-M   'P 1'
#
loop_
_entity.id
_entity.type
_entity.pdbx_description
1 polymer ?
#
loop_
_entity_poly.entity_id
_entity_poly.type
_entity_poly.pdbx_seq_one_letter_code
_entity_poly.pdbx_strand_id
1 'polypeptide(L)'
;MRSAIFVVSLGLQQIKDNFIAPRVLRNLTGLSPVIIFVYLLLGVKLGGLLGVILAIPLTGIVKSLLEIIRESGTGNLEFRI
;
A
#
# COMPACT_ATOMS: atom_id res chain seq x y z
N MET A 1 5.91 25.70 -28.36
CA MET A 1 6.36 25.72 -26.95
C MET A 1 5.33 25.14 -25.98
N ARG A 2 4.04 25.52 -26.02
CA ARG A 2 3.02 25.01 -25.07
C ARG A 2 2.76 23.50 -25.13
N SER A 3 2.81 22.90 -26.32
CA SER A 3 2.59 21.45 -26.52
C SER A 3 3.74 20.57 -26.05
N ALA A 4 5.00 21.06 -26.13
CA ALA A 4 6.17 20.31 -25.69
C ALA A 4 6.16 20.05 -24.18
N ILE A 5 5.73 21.05 -23.40
CA ILE A 5 5.53 20.92 -21.94
C ILE A 5 4.51 19.83 -21.66
N PHE A 6 3.41 19.79 -22.42
CA PHE A 6 2.34 18.81 -22.24
C PHE A 6 2.84 17.36 -22.46
N VAL A 7 3.63 17.14 -23.50
CA VAL A 7 4.19 15.81 -23.80
C VAL A 7 5.16 15.35 -22.70
N VAL A 8 6.04 16.24 -22.25
CA VAL A 8 7.00 15.94 -21.16
C VAL A 8 6.26 15.69 -19.84
N SER A 9 5.26 16.52 -19.51
CA SER A 9 4.45 16.35 -18.31
C SER A 9 3.68 15.03 -18.32
N LEU A 10 3.09 14.63 -19.44
CA LEU A 10 2.41 13.34 -19.55
C LEU A 10 3.39 12.17 -19.35
N GLY A 11 4.58 12.22 -19.95
CA GLY A 11 5.61 11.18 -19.76
C GLY A 11 6.05 11.06 -18.29
N LEU A 12 6.33 12.19 -17.64
CA LEU A 12 6.66 12.22 -16.21
C LEU A 12 5.50 11.73 -15.34
N GLN A 13 4.26 12.07 -15.71
CA GLN A 13 3.06 11.67 -14.98
C GLN A 13 2.85 10.16 -15.05
N GLN A 14 3.08 9.52 -16.21
CA GLN A 14 3.04 8.07 -16.33
C GLN A 14 4.07 7.37 -15.44
N ILE A 15 5.31 7.88 -15.38
CA ILE A 15 6.35 7.33 -14.51
C ILE A 15 5.94 7.49 -13.04
N LYS A 16 5.47 8.68 -12.68
CA LYS A 16 5.09 9.01 -11.31
C LYS A 16 3.93 8.15 -10.83
N ASP A 17 2.86 8.04 -11.62
CA ASP A 17 1.63 7.38 -11.20
C ASP A 17 1.79 5.84 -11.17
N ASN A 18 2.63 5.27 -12.05
CA ASN A 18 2.81 3.82 -12.13
C ASN A 18 3.99 3.27 -11.31
N PHE A 19 5.03 4.07 -11.03
CA PHE A 19 6.23 3.59 -10.32
C PHE A 19 6.52 4.34 -9.03
N ILE A 20 6.49 5.67 -9.06
CA ILE A 20 6.90 6.49 -7.91
C ILE A 20 5.83 6.45 -6.81
N ALA A 21 4.57 6.71 -7.16
CA ALA A 21 3.46 6.75 -6.20
C ALA A 21 3.27 5.42 -5.44
N PRO A 22 3.28 4.24 -6.09
CA PRO A 22 3.21 2.96 -5.36
C PRO A 22 4.39 2.72 -4.43
N ARG A 23 5.60 3.17 -4.81
CA ARG A 23 6.81 3.01 -3.98
C ARG A 23 6.81 3.94 -2.77
N VAL A 24 6.37 5.18 -2.95
CA VAL A 24 6.18 6.14 -1.85
C VAL A 24 5.13 5.62 -0.89
N LEU A 25 3.97 5.16 -1.40
CA LEU A 25 2.92 4.60 -0.56
C LEU A 25 3.42 3.40 0.24
N ARG A 26 4.19 2.51 -0.39
CA ARG A 26 4.84 1.38 0.28
C ARG A 26 5.77 1.83 1.39
N ASN A 27 6.60 2.84 1.16
CA ASN A 27 7.53 3.33 2.17
C ASN A 27 6.81 4.00 3.34
N LEU A 28 5.71 4.72 3.09
CA LEU A 28 4.93 5.40 4.13
C LEU A 28 4.10 4.42 4.98
N THR A 29 3.52 3.40 4.36
CA THR A 29 2.56 2.51 5.03
C THR A 29 3.17 1.15 5.41
N GLY A 30 4.33 0.80 4.84
CA GLY A 30 4.90 -0.55 4.89
C GLY A 30 4.15 -1.57 4.02
N LEU A 31 3.07 -1.18 3.33
CA LEU A 31 2.24 -2.08 2.54
C LEU A 31 2.77 -2.21 1.12
N SER A 32 2.98 -3.45 0.67
CA SER A 32 3.25 -3.67 -0.75
C SER A 32 1.97 -3.48 -1.58
N PRO A 33 2.03 -2.82 -2.76
CA PRO A 33 0.88 -2.71 -3.66
C PRO A 33 0.27 -4.06 -4.03
N VAL A 34 1.10 -5.12 -4.09
CA VAL A 34 0.66 -6.49 -4.37
C VAL A 34 -0.28 -7.01 -3.27
N ILE A 35 0.01 -6.75 -1.99
CA ILE A 35 -0.88 -7.14 -0.88
C ILE A 35 -2.23 -6.44 -1.00
N ILE A 36 -2.21 -5.12 -1.25
CA ILE A 36 -3.44 -4.34 -1.45
C ILE A 36 -4.25 -4.92 -2.61
N PHE A 37 -3.58 -5.24 -3.73
CA PHE A 37 -4.23 -5.85 -4.89
C PHE A 37 -4.87 -7.21 -4.57
N VAL A 38 -4.18 -8.08 -3.82
CA VAL A 38 -4.73 -9.37 -3.38
C VAL A 38 -5.98 -9.17 -2.51
N TYR A 39 -5.94 -8.23 -1.56
CA TYR A 39 -7.10 -7.90 -0.73
C TYR A 39 -8.26 -7.32 -1.54
N LEU A 40 -7.98 -6.49 -2.57
CA LEU A 40 -9.00 -5.97 -3.48
C LEU A 40 -9.68 -7.11 -4.26
N LEU A 41 -8.90 -8.04 -4.82
CA LEU A 41 -9.44 -9.21 -5.53
C LEU A 41 -10.30 -10.09 -4.62
N LEU A 42 -9.86 -10.29 -3.38
CA LEU A 42 -10.64 -11.02 -2.38
C LEU A 42 -11.94 -10.29 -2.04
N GLY A 43 -11.88 -8.97 -1.86
CA GLY A 43 -13.05 -8.11 -1.64
C GLY A 43 -14.06 -8.21 -2.78
N VAL A 44 -13.62 -8.13 -4.04
CA VAL A 44 -14.50 -8.32 -5.21
C VAL A 44 -15.23 -9.66 -5.12
N LYS A 45 -14.51 -10.75 -4.83
CA LYS A 45 -15.11 -12.09 -4.78
C LYS A 45 -16.14 -12.27 -3.66
N LEU A 46 -15.93 -11.63 -2.52
CA LEU A 46 -16.78 -11.81 -1.33
C LEU A 46 -18.02 -10.90 -1.32
N GLY A 47 -17.91 -9.68 -1.86
CA GLY A 47 -18.97 -8.67 -1.73
C GLY A 47 -19.08 -7.71 -2.91
N GLY A 48 -18.50 -8.05 -4.06
CA GLY A 48 -18.49 -7.20 -5.24
C GLY A 48 -17.85 -5.84 -4.96
N LEU A 49 -18.48 -4.76 -5.41
CA LEU A 49 -17.99 -3.40 -5.22
C LEU A 49 -17.83 -3.01 -3.74
N LEU A 50 -18.78 -3.44 -2.88
CA LEU A 50 -18.71 -3.13 -1.45
C LEU A 50 -17.48 -3.78 -0.80
N GLY A 51 -17.16 -5.02 -1.20
CA GLY A 51 -15.96 -5.70 -0.71
C GLY A 51 -14.65 -5.02 -1.12
N VAL A 52 -14.61 -4.40 -2.31
CA VAL A 52 -13.46 -3.59 -2.76
C VAL A 52 -13.27 -2.35 -1.90
N ILE A 53 -14.36 -1.62 -1.62
CA ILE A 53 -14.32 -0.41 -0.78
C ILE A 53 -13.81 -0.75 0.62
N LEU A 54 -14.27 -1.87 1.18
CA LEU A 54 -13.84 -2.33 2.51
C LEU A 54 -12.43 -2.95 2.52
N ALA A 55 -11.94 -3.48 1.40
CA ALA A 55 -10.63 -4.13 1.34
C ALA A 55 -9.48 -3.18 1.71
N ILE A 56 -9.54 -1.91 1.30
CA ILE A 56 -8.50 -0.92 1.60
C ILE A 56 -8.37 -0.66 3.11
N PRO A 57 -9.42 -0.23 3.84
CA PRO A 57 -9.31 0.01 5.28
C PRO A 57 -8.99 -1.27 6.06
N LEU A 58 -9.56 -2.43 5.67
CA LEU A 58 -9.26 -3.71 6.33
C LEU A 58 -7.80 -4.12 6.20
N THR A 59 -7.18 -3.88 5.04
CA THR A 59 -5.74 -4.15 4.84
C THR A 59 -4.88 -3.35 5.83
N GLY A 60 -5.24 -2.08 6.05
CA GLY A 60 -4.56 -1.21 7.02
C GLY A 60 -4.70 -1.71 8.46
N ILE A 61 -5.92 -2.10 8.85
CA ILE A 61 -6.20 -2.65 10.19
C ILE A 61 -5.37 -3.91 10.44
N VAL A 62 -5.38 -4.87 9.52
CA VAL A 62 -4.64 -6.13 9.68
C VAL A 62 -3.12 -5.87 9.80
N LYS A 63 -2.57 -4.96 9.00
CA LYS A 63 -1.14 -4.59 9.09
C LYS A 63 -0.81 -3.97 10.43
N SER A 64 -1.63 -3.03 10.91
CA SER A 64 -1.40 -2.37 12.20
C SER A 64 -1.45 -3.37 13.36
N LEU A 65 -2.41 -4.31 13.35
CA LEU A 65 -2.47 -5.36 14.36
C LEU A 65 -1.24 -6.27 14.32
N LEU A 66 -0.79 -6.67 13.12
CA LEU A 66 0.40 -7.51 12.97
C LEU A 66 1.68 -6.81 13.48
N GLU A 67 1.80 -5.51 13.24
CA GLU A 67 2.91 -4.68 13.73
C GLU A 67 2.93 -4.63 15.26
N ILE A 68 1.78 -4.40 15.90
CA ILE A 68 1.63 -4.41 17.36
C ILE A 68 2.04 -5.76 17.96
N ILE A 69 1.62 -6.87 17.34
CA ILE A 69 1.96 -8.23 17.81
C ILE A 69 3.45 -8.51 17.66
N ARG A 70 4.08 -8.08 16.55
CA ARG A 70 5.52 -8.23 16.32
C ARG A 70 6.35 -7.44 17.33
N GLU A 71 5.93 -6.22 17.64
CA GLU A 71 6.58 -5.37 18.64
C GLU A 71 6.46 -5.99 20.05
N SER A 72 5.29 -6.52 20.39
CA SER A 72 5.04 -7.16 21.69
C SER A 72 5.89 -8.44 21.92
N GLY A 73 6.23 -9.18 20.85
CA GLY A 73 7.02 -10.42 20.95
C GLY A 73 8.53 -10.22 21.04
N THR A 74 9.06 -9.03 20.70
CA THR A 74 10.51 -8.79 20.57
C THR A 74 11.12 -8.07 21.78
N GLY A 75 10.30 -7.61 22.74
CA GLY A 75 10.72 -6.79 23.89
C GLY A 75 11.53 -7.48 25.00
N ASN A 76 11.85 -8.78 24.90
CA ASN A 76 12.40 -9.54 26.03
C ASN A 76 13.81 -10.15 25.80
N LEU A 77 14.46 -9.88 24.65
CA LEU A 77 15.75 -10.49 24.30
C LEU A 77 16.94 -9.51 24.23
N GLU A 78 16.72 -8.20 24.11
CA GLU A 78 17.82 -7.21 24.15
C GLU A 78 18.20 -6.75 25.57
N PHE A 79 17.36 -6.99 26.58
CA PHE A 79 17.63 -6.57 27.96
C PHE A 79 18.38 -7.64 28.79
N ARG A 80 18.97 -8.66 28.15
CA ARG A 80 19.60 -9.82 28.82
C ARG A 80 21.08 -10.05 28.43
N ILE A 81 21.71 -9.07 27.80
CA ILE A 81 23.17 -9.02 27.58
C ILE A 81 23.75 -7.75 28.20
#